data_AF-A0AAD0PU98-F1
#
_entry.id   AF-A0AAD0PU98-F1
#
_cell.length_a   1.000
_cell.length_b   1.000
_cell.length_c   1.000
_cell.angle_alpha   90.00
_cell.angle_beta   90.00
_cell.angle_gamma   90.00
#
_symmetry.space_group_name_H-M   'P 1'
#
loop_
_entity.id
_entity.type
_entity.pdbx_description
1 polymer ?
#
loop_
_entity_poly.entity_id
_entity_poly.type
_entity_poly.pdbx_seq_one_letter_code
_entity_poly.pdbx_strand_id
1 'polypeptide(L)'
;MKTFRQEMRELVHASIPADEIVDRNIEITFKHFGWDGQGGCSMQSVGDEHLLTRERVRQISTKCAKQMASRHESVVSTLPVLLATINKMAPARADRVEEALNDLGLNGDRLEGVLAAARQFNKAEKHLRISEEFSQRFVIFPDMEGSATQILAQARRITSKVGMANVRELLHLVPGIPEPSAVQYIRDVLAIRHDTTWLDEEKTWFWLSTSPRNRLITCLHKMLSLFSSVTVEGIRQGANRYFKKGEKIPFQLAAPTSVIASFIRSWGEATCSEANIVRKGPAFSPKSKVLDYDRLIVQYIIKRPSKMAREKELENALVPTTDGVAHEKKHAFSIALNYSPMVCKGKNRGEYIANGAL
;
A
#
# COMPACT_ATOMS: atom_id res chain seq x y z
N MET A 1 2.21 15.39 -35.27
CA MET A 1 1.45 14.12 -35.18
C MET A 1 -0.02 14.47 -34.99
N LYS A 2 -0.95 13.79 -35.66
CA LYS A 2 -2.38 14.01 -35.42
C LYS A 2 -2.76 13.50 -34.03
N THR A 3 -3.69 14.18 -33.36
CA THR A 3 -4.19 13.70 -32.08
C THR A 3 -5.31 12.67 -32.29
N PHE A 4 -5.53 11.80 -31.30
CA PHE A 4 -6.65 10.87 -31.30
C PHE A 4 -7.98 11.59 -31.52
N ARG A 5 -8.18 12.73 -30.86
CA ARG A 5 -9.37 13.58 -31.04
C ARG A 5 -9.56 14.04 -32.49
N GLN A 6 -8.47 14.45 -33.16
CA GLN A 6 -8.51 14.87 -34.56
C GLN A 6 -8.87 13.69 -35.47
N GLU A 7 -8.25 12.53 -35.28
CA GLU A 7 -8.56 11.33 -36.05
C GLU A 7 -10.01 10.87 -35.86
N MET A 8 -10.56 10.97 -34.65
CA MET A 8 -11.97 10.66 -34.40
C MET A 8 -12.92 11.59 -35.15
N ARG A 9 -12.59 12.88 -35.28
CA ARG A 9 -13.37 13.82 -36.11
C ARG A 9 -13.24 13.50 -37.59
N GLU A 10 -12.04 13.18 -38.06
CA GLU A 10 -11.82 12.75 -39.45
C GLU A 10 -12.60 11.47 -39.75
N LEU A 11 -12.69 10.54 -38.80
CA LEU A 11 -13.45 9.30 -38.95
C LEU A 11 -14.94 9.57 -39.18
N VAL A 12 -15.53 10.56 -38.52
CA VAL A 12 -16.92 10.97 -38.76
C VAL A 12 -17.11 11.41 -40.21
N HIS A 13 -16.29 12.35 -40.68
CA HIS A 13 -16.37 12.84 -42.06
C HIS A 13 -16.06 11.76 -43.10
N ALA A 14 -15.19 10.81 -42.76
CA ALA A 14 -14.89 9.68 -43.64
C ALA A 14 -16.03 8.65 -43.69
N SER A 15 -16.87 8.55 -42.66
CA SER A 15 -17.83 7.44 -42.50
C SER A 15 -19.28 7.83 -42.73
N ILE A 16 -19.63 9.11 -42.55
CA ILE A 16 -21.00 9.62 -42.67
C ILE A 16 -21.08 10.51 -43.91
N PRO A 17 -22.01 10.25 -44.84
CA PRO A 17 -22.26 11.12 -45.99
C PRO A 17 -22.51 12.57 -45.56
N ALA A 18 -21.99 13.53 -46.32
CA ALA A 18 -22.04 14.95 -45.94
C ALA A 18 -23.47 15.48 -45.74
N ASP A 19 -24.44 14.95 -46.48
CA ASP A 19 -25.87 15.25 -46.40
C ASP A 19 -26.55 14.63 -45.16
N GLU A 20 -25.95 13.62 -44.54
CA GLU A 20 -26.43 12.99 -43.30
C GLU A 20 -25.75 13.54 -42.04
N ILE A 21 -24.73 14.38 -42.18
CA ILE A 21 -24.00 14.96 -41.05
C ILE A 21 -24.91 15.96 -40.31
N VAL A 22 -25.14 15.67 -39.03
CA VAL A 22 -25.84 16.57 -38.11
C VAL A 22 -24.92 16.87 -36.95
N ASP A 23 -24.40 18.10 -36.87
CA ASP A 23 -23.40 18.51 -35.87
C ASP A 23 -23.82 18.20 -34.43
N ARG A 24 -25.08 18.46 -34.10
CA ARG A 24 -25.65 18.12 -32.78
C ARG A 24 -25.51 16.63 -32.45
N ASN A 25 -25.75 15.76 -33.43
CA ASN A 25 -25.65 14.32 -33.20
C ASN A 25 -24.20 13.88 -32.99
N ILE A 26 -23.26 14.52 -33.68
CA ILE A 26 -21.82 14.31 -33.50
C ILE A 26 -21.42 14.77 -32.09
N GLU A 27 -21.83 15.97 -31.68
CA GLU A 27 -21.54 16.49 -30.34
C GLU A 27 -22.08 15.57 -29.24
N ILE A 28 -23.35 15.16 -29.33
CA ILE A 28 -23.97 14.18 -28.41
C ILE A 28 -23.15 12.89 -28.34
N THR A 29 -22.71 12.39 -29.50
CA THR A 29 -21.91 11.16 -29.58
C THR A 29 -20.55 11.35 -28.92
N PHE A 30 -19.86 12.45 -29.22
CA PHE A 30 -18.52 12.76 -28.71
C PHE A 30 -18.54 12.98 -27.20
N LYS A 31 -19.49 13.75 -26.67
CA LYS A 31 -19.67 13.94 -25.23
C LYS A 31 -20.02 12.64 -24.52
N HIS A 32 -20.90 11.82 -25.09
CA HIS A 32 -21.28 10.55 -24.46
C HIS A 32 -20.08 9.59 -24.33
N PHE A 33 -19.32 9.41 -25.41
CA PHE A 33 -18.18 8.50 -25.41
C PHE A 33 -16.87 9.12 -24.90
N GLY A 34 -16.82 10.43 -24.67
CA GLY A 34 -15.61 11.14 -24.25
C GLY A 34 -14.59 11.35 -25.37
N TRP A 35 -15.03 11.28 -26.64
CA TRP A 35 -14.18 11.54 -27.81
C TRP A 35 -13.92 13.04 -28.03
N ASP A 36 -14.56 13.89 -27.22
CA ASP A 36 -14.24 15.31 -27.06
C ASP A 36 -13.09 15.57 -26.06
N GLY A 37 -12.53 14.50 -25.47
CA GLY A 37 -11.44 14.54 -24.51
C GLY A 37 -11.86 14.81 -23.06
N GLN A 38 -13.16 14.94 -22.76
CA GLN A 38 -13.64 15.28 -21.41
C GLN A 38 -13.94 14.08 -20.50
N GLY A 39 -13.71 12.86 -20.98
CA GLY A 39 -13.83 11.63 -20.17
C GLY A 39 -15.18 10.92 -20.27
N GLY A 40 -16.10 11.47 -21.07
CA GLY A 40 -17.40 10.86 -21.34
C GLY A 40 -18.46 11.18 -20.28
N CYS A 41 -19.71 11.23 -20.72
CA CYS A 41 -20.85 11.54 -19.87
C CYS A 41 -21.93 10.46 -19.93
N SER A 42 -22.72 10.34 -18.86
CA SER A 42 -23.89 9.47 -18.87
C SER A 42 -24.89 9.93 -19.94
N MET A 43 -25.58 8.97 -20.56
CA MET A 43 -26.63 9.30 -21.55
C MET A 43 -27.74 10.18 -20.97
N GLN A 44 -27.98 10.09 -19.65
CA GLN A 44 -28.93 10.95 -18.96
C GLN A 44 -28.42 12.40 -18.92
N SER A 45 -27.18 12.61 -18.48
CA SER A 45 -26.57 13.95 -18.40
C SER A 45 -26.55 14.65 -19.76
N VAL A 46 -26.12 13.93 -20.81
CA VAL A 46 -26.15 14.45 -22.19
C VAL A 46 -27.58 14.70 -22.66
N GLY A 47 -28.53 13.87 -22.25
CA GLY A 47 -29.94 14.05 -22.56
C GLY A 47 -30.50 15.33 -21.95
N ASP A 48 -30.23 15.57 -20.68
CA ASP A 48 -30.68 16.75 -19.94
C ASP A 48 -30.11 18.05 -20.58
N GLU A 49 -28.83 18.03 -20.97
CA GLU A 49 -28.18 19.17 -21.64
C GLU A 49 -28.81 19.48 -23.01
N HIS A 50 -29.21 18.46 -23.76
CA HIS A 50 -29.76 18.62 -25.12
C HIS A 50 -31.29 18.53 -25.19
N LEU A 51 -31.99 18.50 -24.04
CA LEU A 51 -33.45 18.34 -23.92
C LEU A 51 -33.97 17.06 -24.62
N LEU A 52 -33.25 15.96 -24.45
CA LEU A 52 -33.54 14.65 -25.00
C LEU A 52 -33.70 13.60 -23.91
N THR A 53 -34.48 12.55 -24.19
CA THR A 53 -34.50 11.38 -23.32
C THR A 53 -33.19 10.61 -23.42
N ARG A 54 -32.83 9.91 -22.33
CA ARG A 54 -31.72 8.95 -22.31
C ARG A 54 -31.74 7.98 -23.48
N GLU A 55 -32.93 7.46 -23.80
CA GLU A 55 -33.12 6.52 -24.91
C GLU A 55 -32.84 7.17 -26.27
N ARG A 56 -33.20 8.45 -26.45
CA ARG A 56 -32.90 9.16 -27.69
C ARG A 56 -31.40 9.40 -27.85
N VAL A 57 -30.69 9.77 -26.77
CA VAL A 57 -29.23 9.87 -26.78
C VAL A 57 -28.59 8.54 -27.17
N ARG A 58 -29.03 7.42 -26.57
CA ARG A 58 -28.55 6.07 -26.91
C ARG A 58 -28.70 5.78 -28.40
N GLN A 59 -29.85 6.08 -28.99
CA GLN A 59 -30.11 5.84 -30.41
C GLN A 59 -29.17 6.65 -31.30
N ILE A 60 -29.00 7.94 -31.00
CA ILE A 60 -28.13 8.84 -31.76
C ILE A 60 -26.68 8.35 -31.71
N SER A 61 -26.15 8.13 -30.51
CA SER A 61 -24.75 7.72 -30.32
C SER A 61 -24.48 6.34 -30.92
N THR A 62 -25.40 5.39 -30.77
CA THR A 62 -25.27 4.05 -31.38
C THR A 62 -25.28 4.13 -32.90
N LYS A 63 -26.15 4.95 -33.51
CA LYS A 63 -26.20 5.10 -34.97
C LYS A 63 -24.88 5.64 -35.50
N CYS A 64 -24.40 6.76 -34.93
CA CYS A 64 -23.17 7.41 -35.32
C CYS A 64 -21.96 6.47 -35.20
N ALA A 65 -21.81 5.83 -34.04
CA ALA A 65 -20.71 4.90 -33.78
C ALA A 65 -20.73 3.66 -34.71
N LYS A 66 -21.91 3.14 -35.06
CA LYS A 66 -22.03 2.04 -36.03
C LYS A 66 -21.57 2.45 -37.43
N GLN A 67 -21.90 3.65 -37.87
CA GLN A 67 -21.44 4.16 -39.18
C GLN A 67 -19.90 4.27 -39.20
N MET A 68 -19.30 4.73 -38.10
CA MET A 68 -17.85 4.88 -37.95
C MET A 68 -17.08 3.55 -37.90
N ALA A 69 -17.70 2.47 -37.44
CA ALA A 69 -17.00 1.21 -37.16
C ALA A 69 -16.31 0.59 -38.39
N SER A 70 -16.86 0.78 -39.60
CA SER A 70 -16.32 0.18 -40.83
C SER A 70 -15.03 0.81 -41.34
N ARG A 71 -14.74 2.07 -40.97
CA ARG A 71 -13.56 2.82 -41.45
C ARG A 71 -12.57 3.16 -40.36
N HIS A 72 -12.81 2.73 -39.11
CA HIS A 72 -11.98 3.14 -37.99
C HIS A 72 -10.50 2.71 -38.15
N GLU A 73 -10.23 1.52 -38.70
CA GLU A 73 -8.87 1.00 -38.86
C GLU A 73 -8.01 1.82 -39.84
N SER A 74 -8.63 2.40 -40.88
CA SER A 74 -7.92 3.17 -41.90
C SER A 74 -7.74 4.65 -41.52
N VAL A 75 -8.52 5.15 -40.55
CA VAL A 75 -8.51 6.58 -40.17
C VAL A 75 -7.88 6.81 -38.80
N VAL A 76 -8.11 5.92 -37.83
CA VAL A 76 -7.69 6.13 -36.42
C VAL A 76 -6.42 5.33 -36.13
N SER A 77 -5.30 5.84 -36.64
CA SER A 77 -3.98 5.20 -36.54
C SER A 77 -3.37 5.27 -35.14
N THR A 78 -3.80 6.23 -34.31
CA THR A 78 -3.31 6.40 -32.94
C THR A 78 -3.86 5.35 -31.97
N LEU A 79 -5.09 4.88 -32.19
CA LEU A 79 -5.79 4.00 -31.24
C LEU A 79 -5.01 2.72 -30.89
N PRO A 80 -4.40 1.96 -31.83
CA PRO A 80 -3.57 0.80 -31.49
C PRO A 80 -2.38 1.13 -30.58
N VAL A 81 -1.68 2.24 -30.85
CA VAL A 81 -0.49 2.66 -30.09
C VAL A 81 -0.85 3.09 -28.67
N LEU A 82 -1.95 3.83 -28.54
CA LEU A 82 -2.49 4.23 -27.24
C LEU A 82 -2.91 2.99 -26.43
N LEU A 83 -3.67 2.06 -27.02
CA LEU A 83 -4.11 0.85 -26.32
C LEU A 83 -2.96 -0.06 -25.91
N ALA A 84 -1.95 -0.24 -26.76
CA ALA A 84 -0.75 -1.00 -26.41
C ALA A 84 -0.03 -0.40 -25.19
N THR A 85 0.05 0.93 -25.13
CA THR A 85 0.67 1.64 -24.00
C THR A 85 -0.16 1.51 -22.73
N ILE A 86 -1.49 1.68 -22.81
CA ILE A 86 -2.39 1.49 -21.67
C ILE A 86 -2.28 0.05 -21.14
N ASN A 87 -2.34 -0.95 -22.01
CA ASN A 87 -2.23 -2.37 -21.64
C ASN A 87 -0.90 -2.69 -20.96
N LYS A 88 0.21 -2.08 -21.41
CA LYS A 88 1.53 -2.25 -20.81
C LYS A 88 1.63 -1.65 -19.40
N MET A 89 0.94 -0.54 -19.16
CA MET A 89 1.00 0.18 -17.90
C MET A 89 -0.01 -0.32 -16.86
N ALA A 90 -1.14 -0.89 -17.30
CA ALA A 90 -2.17 -1.37 -16.39
C ALA A 90 -1.68 -2.52 -15.48
N PRO A 91 -2.09 -2.58 -14.21
CA PRO A 91 -2.86 -1.56 -13.49
C PRO A 91 -2.01 -0.31 -13.15
N ALA A 92 -2.60 0.88 -13.25
CA ALA A 92 -1.93 2.15 -12.97
C ALA A 92 -2.92 3.27 -12.64
N ARG A 93 -2.46 4.35 -11.99
CA ARG A 93 -3.25 5.60 -11.92
C ARG A 93 -3.47 6.16 -13.31
N ALA A 94 -4.68 6.66 -13.56
CA ALA A 94 -5.08 7.20 -14.84
C ALA A 94 -4.25 8.42 -15.25
N ASP A 95 -3.88 9.28 -14.31
CA ASP A 95 -3.06 10.47 -14.59
C ASP A 95 -1.66 10.11 -15.14
N ARG A 96 -0.98 9.14 -14.55
CA ARG A 96 0.31 8.66 -15.07
C ARG A 96 0.18 8.04 -16.46
N VAL A 97 -0.92 7.33 -16.71
CA VAL A 97 -1.18 6.78 -18.05
C VAL A 97 -1.43 7.92 -19.03
N GLU A 98 -2.26 8.90 -18.70
CA GLU A 98 -2.52 10.08 -19.52
C GLU A 98 -1.22 10.86 -19.84
N GLU A 99 -0.36 11.07 -18.84
CA GLU A 99 0.97 11.68 -19.03
C GLU A 99 1.81 10.93 -20.07
N ALA A 100 1.86 9.60 -19.99
CA ALA A 100 2.61 8.77 -20.93
C ALA A 100 1.99 8.75 -22.35
N LEU A 101 0.68 8.98 -22.46
CA LEU A 101 -0.04 8.99 -23.73
C LEU A 101 -0.02 10.37 -24.42
N ASN A 102 0.35 11.44 -23.71
CA ASN A 102 0.34 12.80 -24.28
C ASN A 102 1.21 12.89 -25.54
N ASP A 103 2.44 12.38 -25.47
CA ASP A 103 3.38 12.35 -26.59
C ASP A 103 2.98 11.36 -27.69
N LEU A 104 1.99 10.50 -27.42
CA LEU A 104 1.45 9.48 -28.33
C LEU A 104 0.11 9.89 -28.97
N GLY A 105 -0.35 11.12 -28.72
CA GLY A 105 -1.48 11.72 -29.43
C GLY A 105 -2.74 11.88 -28.60
N LEU A 106 -2.70 11.61 -27.29
CA LEU A 106 -3.80 11.95 -26.39
C LEU A 106 -3.90 13.47 -26.18
N ASN A 107 -2.75 14.13 -25.99
CA ASN A 107 -2.60 15.60 -25.93
C ASN A 107 -3.53 16.32 -24.93
N GLY A 108 -3.51 15.88 -23.66
CA GLY A 108 -4.30 16.48 -22.58
C GLY A 108 -5.73 15.94 -22.44
N ASP A 109 -6.14 15.04 -23.33
CA ASP A 109 -7.45 14.38 -23.26
C ASP A 109 -7.50 13.32 -22.15
N ARG A 110 -8.71 13.02 -21.69
CA ARG A 110 -8.99 11.93 -20.77
C ARG A 110 -8.91 10.57 -21.48
N LEU A 111 -8.26 9.58 -20.87
CA LEU A 111 -8.04 8.27 -21.48
C LEU A 111 -9.34 7.45 -21.65
N GLU A 112 -10.42 7.80 -20.93
CA GLU A 112 -11.73 7.17 -21.01
C GLU A 112 -12.28 7.18 -22.45
N GLY A 113 -12.01 8.25 -23.21
CA GLY A 113 -12.40 8.34 -24.63
C GLY A 113 -11.74 7.28 -25.50
N VAL A 114 -10.47 6.97 -25.22
CA VAL A 114 -9.71 5.91 -25.89
C VAL A 114 -10.29 4.54 -25.54
N LEU A 115 -10.57 4.28 -24.26
CA LEU A 115 -11.20 3.04 -23.81
C LEU A 115 -12.63 2.87 -24.33
N ALA A 116 -13.37 3.96 -24.50
CA ALA A 116 -14.70 3.95 -25.10
C ALA A 116 -14.63 3.61 -26.60
N ALA A 117 -13.69 4.21 -27.34
CA ALA A 117 -13.46 3.86 -28.74
C ALA A 117 -13.05 2.39 -28.92
N ALA A 118 -12.16 1.88 -28.06
CA ALA A 118 -11.75 0.48 -28.09
C ALA A 118 -12.93 -0.50 -27.90
N ARG A 119 -13.82 -0.19 -26.94
CA ARG A 119 -15.06 -0.95 -26.72
C ARG A 119 -16.01 -0.87 -27.91
N GLN A 120 -16.13 0.31 -28.50
CA GLN A 120 -17.07 0.56 -29.59
C GLN A 120 -16.63 -0.08 -30.92
N PHE A 121 -15.32 -0.15 -31.18
CA PHE A 121 -14.75 -0.70 -32.40
C PHE A 121 -14.27 -2.15 -32.23
N ASN A 122 -14.64 -2.79 -31.12
CA ASN A 122 -14.54 -4.24 -30.89
C ASN A 122 -13.13 -4.83 -31.02
N LYS A 123 -12.11 -4.15 -30.48
CA LYS A 123 -10.79 -4.78 -30.27
C LYS A 123 -10.87 -5.65 -29.02
N ALA A 124 -10.94 -6.97 -29.25
CA ALA A 124 -11.29 -8.04 -28.31
C ALA A 124 -10.30 -8.29 -27.15
N GLU A 125 -9.40 -7.37 -26.82
CA GLU A 125 -8.45 -7.56 -25.73
C GLU A 125 -9.06 -7.09 -24.40
N LYS A 126 -8.80 -7.87 -23.34
CA LYS A 126 -9.21 -7.70 -21.93
C LYS A 126 -9.70 -6.28 -21.64
N HIS A 127 -11.01 -6.11 -21.45
CA HIS A 127 -11.62 -4.79 -21.30
C HIS A 127 -11.08 -4.06 -20.06
N LEU A 128 -10.01 -3.28 -20.23
CA LEU A 128 -9.57 -2.34 -19.22
C LEU A 128 -10.70 -1.38 -18.86
N ARG A 129 -10.76 -1.00 -17.60
CA ARG A 129 -11.75 -0.08 -17.08
C ARG A 129 -11.09 0.98 -16.22
N ILE A 130 -11.75 2.12 -16.10
CA ILE A 130 -11.48 3.08 -15.05
C ILE A 130 -12.28 2.68 -13.82
N SER A 131 -11.58 2.43 -12.72
CA SER A 131 -12.15 2.33 -11.38
C SER A 131 -11.86 3.64 -10.64
N GLU A 132 -12.89 4.22 -10.04
CA GLU A 132 -12.72 5.36 -9.14
C GLU A 132 -12.76 4.87 -7.69
N GLU A 133 -11.60 4.85 -7.04
CA GLU A 133 -11.45 4.45 -5.64
C GLU A 133 -10.76 5.57 -4.88
N PHE A 134 -11.34 6.00 -3.75
CA PHE A 134 -10.80 7.08 -2.92
C PHE A 134 -10.57 8.41 -3.68
N SER A 135 -11.51 8.76 -4.58
CA SER A 135 -11.42 9.94 -5.46
C SER A 135 -10.18 9.95 -6.36
N GLN A 136 -9.64 8.76 -6.65
CA GLN A 136 -8.54 8.55 -7.58
C GLN A 136 -9.01 7.61 -8.68
N ARG A 137 -8.61 7.91 -9.92
CA ARG A 137 -8.91 7.08 -11.09
C ARG A 137 -7.77 6.10 -11.32
N PHE A 138 -8.11 4.83 -11.47
CA PHE A 138 -7.19 3.75 -11.80
C PHE A 138 -7.63 3.04 -13.06
N VAL A 139 -6.69 2.85 -13.99
CA VAL A 139 -6.85 1.91 -15.09
C VAL A 139 -6.57 0.51 -14.55
N ILE A 140 -7.56 -0.37 -14.58
CA ILE A 140 -7.46 -1.73 -14.05
C ILE A 140 -8.06 -2.77 -15.00
N PHE A 141 -7.70 -4.03 -14.78
CA PHE A 141 -8.39 -5.17 -15.39
C PHE A 141 -9.73 -5.44 -14.67
N PRO A 142 -10.74 -6.03 -15.35
CA PRO A 142 -12.06 -6.26 -14.76
C PRO A 142 -12.07 -7.08 -13.46
N ASP A 143 -11.14 -8.02 -13.33
CA ASP A 143 -10.99 -8.91 -12.16
C ASP A 143 -10.28 -8.24 -10.97
N MET A 144 -9.84 -6.99 -11.13
CA MET A 144 -9.14 -6.22 -10.10
C MET A 144 -10.02 -5.21 -9.36
N GLU A 145 -11.34 -5.24 -9.56
CA GLU A 145 -12.26 -4.32 -8.90
C GLU A 145 -12.14 -4.42 -7.36
N GLY A 146 -11.95 -3.28 -6.70
CA GLY A 146 -11.74 -3.22 -5.25
C GLY A 146 -10.34 -3.64 -4.78
N SER A 147 -9.40 -3.90 -5.68
CA SER A 147 -8.02 -4.26 -5.32
C SER A 147 -7.29 -3.16 -4.55
N ALA A 148 -7.52 -1.88 -4.85
CA ALA A 148 -6.92 -0.78 -4.07
C ALA A 148 -7.42 -0.78 -2.62
N THR A 149 -8.73 -0.99 -2.42
CA THR A 149 -9.31 -1.18 -1.08
C THR A 149 -8.69 -2.37 -0.33
N GLN A 150 -8.49 -3.51 -1.01
CA GLN A 150 -7.85 -4.68 -0.42
C GLN A 150 -6.38 -4.43 -0.04
N ILE A 151 -5.61 -3.77 -0.91
CA ILE A 151 -4.22 -3.36 -0.65
C ILE A 151 -4.14 -2.54 0.63
N LEU A 152 -4.98 -1.51 0.78
CA LEU A 152 -4.99 -0.65 1.96
C LEU A 152 -5.39 -1.40 3.23
N ALA A 153 -6.34 -2.34 3.14
CA ALA A 153 -6.74 -3.18 4.26
C ALA A 153 -5.59 -4.09 4.74
N GLN A 154 -4.87 -4.73 3.82
CA GLN A 154 -3.70 -5.56 4.15
C GLN A 154 -2.53 -4.72 4.68
N ALA A 155 -2.27 -3.56 4.08
CA ALA A 155 -1.26 -2.62 4.56
C ALA A 155 -1.50 -2.21 6.02
N ARG A 156 -2.74 -1.84 6.38
CA ARG A 156 -3.13 -1.54 7.77
C ARG A 156 -2.93 -2.73 8.69
N ARG A 157 -3.32 -3.94 8.26
CA ARG A 157 -3.18 -5.16 9.06
C ARG A 157 -1.72 -5.47 9.38
N ILE A 158 -0.82 -5.43 8.38
CA ILE A 158 0.60 -5.75 8.56
C ILE A 158 1.27 -4.68 9.41
N THR A 159 1.11 -3.40 9.07
CA THR A 159 1.70 -2.30 9.83
C THR A 159 1.23 -2.26 11.29
N SER A 160 -0.03 -2.63 11.57
CA SER A 160 -0.50 -2.78 12.95
C SER A 160 0.21 -3.89 13.72
N LYS A 161 0.51 -5.01 13.06
CA LYS A 161 1.09 -6.21 13.68
C LYS A 161 2.62 -6.18 13.79
N VAL A 162 3.30 -5.56 12.84
CA VAL A 162 4.78 -5.58 12.74
C VAL A 162 5.38 -4.19 12.92
N GLY A 163 4.63 -3.15 12.58
CA GLY A 163 5.03 -1.75 12.67
C GLY A 163 5.25 -1.09 11.32
N MET A 164 5.75 -1.86 10.35
CA MET A 164 6.04 -1.45 8.99
C MET A 164 5.76 -2.64 8.04
N ALA A 165 5.72 -2.39 6.74
CA ALA A 165 5.52 -3.41 5.73
C ALA A 165 6.37 -3.14 4.49
N ASN A 166 6.70 -4.21 3.76
CA ASN A 166 7.30 -4.10 2.44
C ASN A 166 6.22 -4.15 1.35
N VAL A 167 6.37 -3.35 0.29
CA VAL A 167 5.43 -3.31 -0.84
C VAL A 167 5.27 -4.69 -1.49
N ARG A 168 6.35 -5.47 -1.60
CA ARG A 168 6.30 -6.81 -2.21
C ARG A 168 5.53 -7.82 -1.36
N GLU A 169 5.47 -7.65 -0.03
CA GLU A 169 4.66 -8.53 0.82
C GLU A 169 3.17 -8.40 0.49
N LEU A 170 2.73 -7.22 0.03
CA LEU A 170 1.33 -6.99 -0.35
C LEU A 170 0.95 -7.69 -1.66
N LEU A 171 1.90 -7.93 -2.57
CA LEU A 171 1.67 -8.66 -3.82
C LEU A 171 1.10 -10.05 -3.55
N HIS A 172 1.67 -10.75 -2.57
CA HIS A 172 1.27 -12.11 -2.22
C HIS A 172 -0.07 -12.18 -1.47
N LEU A 173 -0.59 -11.04 -1.02
CA LEU A 173 -1.81 -10.95 -0.21
C LEU A 173 -3.01 -10.43 -1.00
N VAL A 174 -2.78 -9.89 -2.20
CA VAL A 174 -3.82 -9.39 -3.10
C VAL A 174 -3.67 -10.08 -4.45
N PRO A 175 -4.35 -11.23 -4.65
CA PRO A 175 -4.23 -12.00 -5.89
C PRO A 175 -4.81 -11.23 -7.09
N GLY A 176 -4.33 -11.56 -8.29
CA GLY A 176 -4.85 -11.00 -9.55
C GLY A 176 -4.10 -9.77 -10.09
N ILE A 177 -3.14 -9.22 -9.35
CA ILE A 177 -2.32 -8.10 -9.82
C ILE A 177 -1.15 -8.63 -10.68
N PRO A 178 -0.99 -8.20 -11.95
CA PRO A 178 0.08 -8.71 -12.83
C PRO A 178 1.46 -8.12 -12.51
N GLU A 179 2.47 -8.98 -12.50
CA GLU A 179 3.82 -8.72 -11.96
C GLU A 179 4.69 -7.63 -12.63
N PRO A 180 4.51 -7.18 -13.89
CA PRO A 180 5.31 -6.06 -14.39
C PRO A 180 4.96 -4.71 -13.74
N SER A 181 3.69 -4.48 -13.43
CA SER A 181 3.14 -3.18 -12.97
C SER A 181 2.69 -3.22 -11.50
N ALA A 182 2.61 -4.40 -10.89
CA ALA A 182 2.05 -4.60 -9.56
C ALA A 182 2.69 -3.75 -8.45
N VAL A 183 4.04 -3.72 -8.39
CA VAL A 183 4.76 -2.94 -7.36
C VAL A 183 4.42 -1.45 -7.46
N GLN A 184 4.43 -0.92 -8.68
CA GLN A 184 4.15 0.50 -8.89
C GLN A 184 2.69 0.82 -8.61
N TYR A 185 1.76 -0.05 -9.01
CA TYR A 185 0.34 0.08 -8.67
C TYR A 185 0.10 0.12 -7.15
N ILE A 186 0.74 -0.78 -6.39
CA ILE A 186 0.63 -0.78 -4.93
C ILE A 186 1.19 0.52 -4.33
N ARG A 187 2.33 1.02 -4.83
CA ARG A 187 2.87 2.32 -4.39
C ARG A 187 1.90 3.46 -4.64
N ASP A 188 1.28 3.48 -5.81
CA ASP A 188 0.28 4.48 -6.17
C ASP A 188 -0.93 4.44 -5.23
N VAL A 189 -1.43 3.23 -4.92
CA VAL A 189 -2.54 3.02 -3.99
C VAL A 189 -2.16 3.46 -2.57
N LEU A 190 -0.95 3.14 -2.10
CA LEU A 190 -0.47 3.57 -0.80
C LEU A 190 -0.28 5.09 -0.72
N ALA A 191 0.11 5.74 -1.83
CA ALA A 191 0.30 7.18 -1.91
C ALA A 191 -1.01 7.99 -1.82
N ILE A 192 -2.17 7.36 -2.02
CA ILE A 192 -3.48 8.00 -1.77
C ILE A 192 -3.59 8.45 -0.30
N ARG A 193 -2.96 7.69 0.60
CA ARG A 193 -3.02 7.95 2.04
C ARG A 193 -1.98 8.97 2.46
N HIS A 194 -2.44 10.10 3.01
CA HIS A 194 -1.57 11.14 3.56
C HIS A 194 -0.72 10.67 4.74
N ASP A 195 -1.14 9.62 5.45
CA ASP A 195 -0.41 9.06 6.58
C ASP A 195 0.61 7.98 6.20
N THR A 196 0.73 7.64 4.90
CA THR A 196 1.77 6.74 4.42
C THR A 196 3.12 7.44 4.49
N THR A 197 4.03 6.87 5.27
CA THR A 197 5.42 7.35 5.37
C THR A 197 6.35 6.31 4.77
N TRP A 198 7.07 6.70 3.71
CA TRP A 198 8.11 5.88 3.09
C TRP A 198 9.38 5.89 3.95
N LEU A 199 9.99 4.72 4.10
CA LEU A 199 11.11 4.50 5.01
C LEU A 199 12.45 4.37 4.28
N ASP A 200 12.41 4.26 2.96
CA ASP A 200 13.54 4.13 2.06
C ASP A 200 13.31 4.93 0.77
N GLU A 201 14.40 5.30 0.08
CA GLU A 201 14.37 6.11 -1.15
C GLU A 201 13.65 5.38 -2.29
N GLU A 202 13.83 4.07 -2.37
CA GLU A 202 13.20 3.20 -3.36
C GLU A 202 11.69 3.00 -3.13
N LYS A 203 11.13 3.55 -2.03
CA LYS A 203 9.72 3.39 -1.63
C LYS A 203 9.29 1.93 -1.65
N THR A 204 10.11 1.05 -1.05
CA THR A 204 9.79 -0.37 -0.88
C THR A 204 9.30 -0.68 0.52
N TRP A 205 9.64 0.16 1.51
CA TRP A 205 9.21 0.03 2.89
C TRP A 205 8.38 1.23 3.31
N PHE A 206 7.30 0.97 4.03
CA PHE A 206 6.43 2.02 4.52
C PHE A 206 5.83 1.67 5.88
N TRP A 207 5.29 2.69 6.54
CA TRP A 207 4.35 2.51 7.64
C TRP A 207 3.24 3.55 7.58
N LEU A 208 2.20 3.34 8.38
CA LEU A 208 1.05 4.23 8.49
C LEU A 208 1.16 5.01 9.80
N SER A 209 1.54 6.28 9.70
CA SER A 209 1.88 7.15 10.85
C SER A 209 0.69 7.44 11.76
N THR A 210 -0.53 7.45 11.22
CA THR A 210 -1.77 7.65 12.00
C THR A 210 -2.39 6.36 12.50
N SER A 211 -1.72 5.21 12.33
CA SER A 211 -2.28 3.93 12.80
C SER A 211 -2.45 3.94 14.32
N PRO A 212 -3.66 3.74 14.86
CA PRO A 212 -3.91 3.79 16.31
C PRO A 212 -3.24 2.62 17.05
N ARG A 213 -2.86 1.56 16.33
CA ARG A 213 -2.21 0.38 16.87
C ARG A 213 -0.97 0.07 16.07
N ASN A 214 0.16 -0.05 16.75
CA ASN A 214 1.42 -0.45 16.17
C ASN A 214 2.23 -1.22 17.22
N ARG A 215 2.37 -2.55 17.02
CA ARG A 215 3.04 -3.43 17.99
C ARG A 215 4.52 -3.09 18.16
N LEU A 216 5.19 -2.57 17.13
CA LEU A 216 6.58 -2.11 17.24
C LEU A 216 6.69 -0.86 18.11
N ILE A 217 5.78 0.11 17.93
CA ILE A 217 5.72 1.29 18.84
C ILE A 217 5.49 0.84 20.28
N THR A 218 4.56 -0.10 20.52
CA THR A 218 4.36 -0.67 21.88
C THR A 218 5.63 -1.33 22.41
N CYS A 219 6.36 -2.07 21.57
CA CYS A 219 7.65 -2.66 21.91
C CYS A 219 8.68 -1.59 22.28
N LEU A 220 8.82 -0.55 21.46
CA LEU A 220 9.73 0.58 21.68
C LEU A 220 9.41 1.33 22.97
N HIS A 221 8.14 1.65 23.24
CA HIS A 221 7.74 2.27 24.51
C HIS A 221 8.17 1.42 25.70
N LYS A 222 7.95 0.10 25.66
CA LYS A 222 8.39 -0.78 26.75
C LYS A 222 9.91 -0.72 26.89
N MET A 223 10.66 -0.88 25.79
CA MET A 223 12.11 -0.98 25.82
C MET A 223 12.75 0.31 26.32
N LEU A 224 12.35 1.44 25.75
CA LEU A 224 12.85 2.74 26.14
C LEU A 224 12.35 3.14 27.54
N SER A 225 11.24 2.62 28.05
CA SER A 225 10.85 2.88 29.45
C SER A 225 11.87 2.35 30.47
N LEU A 226 12.61 1.29 30.12
CA LEU A 226 13.57 0.65 31.02
C LEU A 226 15.02 0.97 30.68
N PHE A 227 15.38 1.01 29.39
CA PHE A 227 16.74 1.25 28.93
C PHE A 227 16.95 2.72 28.55
N SER A 228 18.12 3.27 28.89
CA SER A 228 18.55 4.62 28.46
C SER A 228 18.95 4.66 26.97
N SER A 229 19.41 3.53 26.44
CA SER A 229 19.68 3.31 25.01
C SER A 229 19.53 1.85 24.62
N VAL A 230 19.23 1.60 23.35
CA VAL A 230 19.18 0.27 22.75
C VAL A 230 19.74 0.36 21.33
N THR A 231 20.41 -0.68 20.82
CA THR A 231 20.78 -0.73 19.40
C THR A 231 19.56 -1.05 18.53
N VAL A 232 19.57 -0.66 17.26
CA VAL A 232 18.52 -1.05 16.30
C VAL A 232 18.43 -2.58 16.19
N GLU A 233 19.56 -3.28 16.26
CA GLU A 233 19.59 -4.73 16.25
C GLU A 233 18.92 -5.34 17.51
N GLY A 234 19.18 -4.74 18.67
CA GLY A 234 18.50 -5.12 19.91
C GLY A 234 16.99 -4.93 19.80
N ILE A 235 16.53 -3.81 19.24
CA ILE A 235 15.09 -3.59 18.96
C ILE A 235 14.53 -4.68 18.04
N ARG A 236 15.24 -5.04 16.96
CA ARG A 236 14.82 -6.11 16.06
C ARG A 236 14.65 -7.44 16.78
N GLN A 237 15.63 -7.83 17.59
CA GLN A 237 15.58 -9.06 18.38
C GLN A 237 14.45 -9.03 19.42
N GLY A 238 14.30 -7.91 20.14
CA GLY A 238 13.27 -7.71 21.14
C GLY A 238 11.86 -7.76 20.55
N ALA A 239 11.65 -7.07 19.43
CA ALA A 239 10.40 -7.06 18.68
C ALA A 239 10.04 -8.48 18.21
N ASN A 240 10.99 -9.22 17.65
CA ASN A 240 10.77 -10.60 17.19
C ASN A 240 10.41 -11.58 18.32
N ARG A 241 10.86 -11.34 19.56
CA ARG A 241 10.38 -12.08 20.73
C ARG A 241 8.97 -11.66 21.12
N TYR A 242 8.74 -10.35 21.16
CA TYR A 242 7.46 -9.77 21.51
C TYR A 242 6.33 -10.16 20.55
N PHE A 243 6.65 -10.32 19.27
CA PHE A 243 5.70 -10.68 18.23
C PHE A 243 5.17 -12.12 18.35
N LYS A 244 5.95 -13.02 18.97
CA LYS A 244 5.57 -14.42 19.21
C LYS A 244 4.41 -14.61 20.17
N LYS A 245 4.18 -13.65 21.06
CA LYS A 245 3.15 -13.78 22.09
C LYS A 245 1.76 -13.90 21.43
N GLY A 246 1.11 -15.05 21.62
CA GLY A 246 -0.27 -15.30 21.21
C GLY A 246 -0.48 -15.60 19.72
N GLU A 247 0.59 -15.79 18.94
CA GLU A 247 0.50 -16.05 17.50
C GLU A 247 1.03 -17.47 17.18
N LYS A 248 0.26 -18.25 16.41
CA LYS A 248 0.68 -19.60 15.97
C LYS A 248 1.85 -19.53 14.98
N ILE A 249 1.79 -18.56 14.06
CA ILE A 249 2.87 -18.23 13.12
C ILE A 249 3.25 -16.77 13.40
N PRO A 250 4.38 -16.53 14.07
CA PRO A 250 4.74 -15.20 14.53
C PRO A 250 5.21 -14.33 13.37
N PHE A 251 4.76 -13.08 13.37
CA PHE A 251 5.33 -12.07 12.49
C PHE A 251 6.79 -11.81 12.86
N GLN A 252 7.58 -11.43 11.85
CA GLN A 252 8.98 -11.07 12.03
C GLN A 252 9.23 -9.66 11.51
N LEU A 253 9.99 -8.87 12.28
CA LEU A 253 10.60 -7.64 11.82
C LEU A 253 11.82 -8.01 10.97
N ALA A 254 11.58 -8.21 9.67
CA ALA A 254 12.59 -8.57 8.68
C ALA A 254 13.25 -7.35 8.00
N ALA A 255 12.79 -6.14 8.31
CA ALA A 255 13.29 -4.92 7.72
C ALA A 255 14.81 -4.72 7.95
N PRO A 256 15.55 -4.18 6.96
CA PRO A 256 16.94 -3.77 7.13
C PRO A 256 17.11 -2.75 8.27
N THR A 257 18.29 -2.72 8.89
CA THR A 257 18.62 -1.79 9.99
C THR A 257 18.37 -0.33 9.60
N SER A 258 18.69 0.07 8.37
CA SER A 258 18.44 1.41 7.84
C SER A 258 16.95 1.77 7.82
N VAL A 259 16.09 0.83 7.44
CA VAL A 259 14.63 1.00 7.40
C VAL A 259 14.07 1.10 8.82
N ILE A 260 14.54 0.27 9.76
CA ILE A 260 14.12 0.35 11.17
C ILE A 260 14.56 1.69 11.78
N ALA A 261 15.78 2.16 11.49
CA ALA A 261 16.25 3.47 11.91
C ALA A 261 15.41 4.62 11.32
N SER A 262 15.03 4.51 10.04
CA SER A 262 14.13 5.44 9.36
C SER A 262 12.75 5.49 10.03
N PHE A 263 12.19 4.32 10.35
CA PHE A 263 10.93 4.21 11.09
C PHE A 263 11.01 4.94 12.43
N ILE A 264 12.06 4.69 13.22
CA ILE A 264 12.25 5.30 14.54
C ILE A 264 12.33 6.81 14.44
N ARG A 265 13.07 7.34 13.45
CA ARG A 265 13.16 8.79 13.20
C ARG A 265 11.79 9.37 12.82
N SER A 266 11.04 8.69 11.96
CA SER A 266 9.71 9.15 11.54
C SER A 266 8.64 9.05 12.64
N TRP A 267 8.80 8.17 13.63
CA TRP A 267 7.88 8.04 14.76
C TRP A 267 7.94 9.26 15.71
N GLY A 268 9.09 9.93 15.81
CA GLY A 268 9.23 11.22 16.50
C GLY A 268 9.33 11.17 18.04
N GLU A 269 8.99 10.06 18.70
CA GLU A 269 9.20 9.90 20.15
C GLU A 269 10.59 9.33 20.52
N ALA A 270 11.42 8.98 19.54
CA ALA A 270 12.75 8.45 19.75
C ALA A 270 13.74 8.99 18.72
N THR A 271 15.01 9.05 19.10
CA THR A 271 16.11 9.43 18.20
C THR A 271 16.93 8.20 17.85
N CYS A 272 17.44 8.11 16.62
CA CYS A 272 18.39 7.09 16.19
C CYS A 272 19.65 7.76 15.64
N SER A 273 20.82 7.46 16.22
CA SER A 273 22.11 7.95 15.73
C SER A 273 22.59 7.17 14.50
N GLU A 274 23.63 7.67 13.83
CA GLU A 274 24.31 6.96 12.73
C GLU A 274 24.92 5.62 13.18
N ALA A 275 25.41 5.55 14.42
CA ALA A 275 25.85 4.30 15.05
C ALA A 275 24.71 3.30 15.39
N ASN A 276 23.48 3.52 14.89
CA ASN A 276 22.30 2.69 15.15
C ASN A 276 21.96 2.57 16.64
N ILE A 277 22.21 3.62 17.42
CA ILE A 277 21.85 3.70 18.84
C ILE A 277 20.56 4.51 18.96
N VAL A 278 19.57 3.92 19.62
CA VAL A 278 18.25 4.46 19.81
C VAL A 278 18.10 4.94 21.23
N ARG A 279 17.61 6.18 21.39
CA ARG A 279 17.40 6.84 22.68
C ARG A 279 16.01 7.48 22.72
N LYS A 280 15.54 7.78 23.92
CA LYS A 280 14.32 8.57 24.12
C LYS A 280 14.47 9.94 23.46
N GLY A 281 13.48 10.33 22.68
CA GLY A 281 13.37 11.69 22.16
C GLY A 281 12.74 12.62 23.21
N PRO A 282 12.76 13.94 22.97
CA PRO A 282 12.12 14.92 23.86
C PRO A 282 10.62 14.68 24.07
N ALA A 283 9.94 14.15 23.04
CA ALA A 283 8.51 13.85 23.06
C ALA A 283 8.17 12.47 23.67
N PHE A 284 9.16 11.70 24.12
CA PHE A 284 8.94 10.35 24.62
C PHE A 284 8.08 10.38 25.89
N SER A 285 6.94 9.69 25.84
CA SER A 285 6.10 9.47 27.02
C SER A 285 5.90 7.96 27.25
N PRO A 286 6.19 7.42 28.46
CA PRO A 286 5.95 6.02 28.77
C PRO A 286 4.45 5.64 28.72
N LYS A 287 3.94 5.23 27.55
CA LYS A 287 2.53 4.83 27.37
C LYS A 287 2.27 3.35 27.69
N SER A 288 3.31 2.51 27.67
CA SER A 288 3.17 1.06 27.84
C SER A 288 3.62 0.61 29.22
N LYS A 289 2.74 -0.10 29.95
CA LYS A 289 3.10 -0.73 31.23
C LYS A 289 4.17 -1.80 31.00
N VAL A 290 5.32 -1.63 31.67
CA VAL A 290 6.34 -2.66 31.81
C VAL A 290 5.92 -3.58 32.95
N LEU A 291 5.88 -4.89 32.72
CA LEU A 291 5.44 -5.85 33.73
C LEU A 291 6.53 -6.04 34.80
N ASP A 292 6.13 -6.46 36.00
CA ASP A 292 7.06 -6.58 37.13
C ASP A 292 8.17 -7.60 36.84
N TYR A 293 7.82 -8.75 36.25
CA TYR A 293 8.83 -9.75 35.86
C TYR A 293 9.77 -9.28 34.75
N ASP A 294 9.33 -8.39 33.84
CA ASP A 294 10.23 -7.78 32.86
C ASP A 294 11.31 -6.96 33.58
N ARG A 295 10.90 -6.17 34.59
CA ARG A 295 11.82 -5.34 35.39
C ARG A 295 12.74 -6.20 36.25
N LEU A 296 12.19 -7.19 36.96
CA LEU A 296 12.94 -8.05 37.86
C LEU A 296 14.02 -8.85 37.14
N ILE A 297 13.70 -9.46 35.98
CA ILE A 297 14.67 -10.21 35.18
C ILE A 297 15.80 -9.29 34.72
N VAL A 298 15.47 -8.11 34.17
CA VAL A 298 16.48 -7.16 33.68
C VAL A 298 17.36 -6.64 34.81
N GLN A 299 16.77 -6.25 35.94
CA GLN A 299 17.53 -5.78 37.11
C GLN A 299 18.46 -6.87 37.64
N TYR A 300 18.00 -8.13 37.69
CA TYR A 300 18.83 -9.25 38.11
C TYR A 300 20.02 -9.44 37.17
N ILE A 301 19.79 -9.43 35.85
CA ILE A 301 20.86 -9.57 34.84
C ILE A 301 21.87 -8.42 34.93
N ILE A 302 21.40 -7.16 35.00
CA ILE A 302 22.28 -5.97 35.01
C ILE A 302 23.14 -5.91 36.27
N LYS A 303 22.65 -6.40 37.43
CA LYS A 303 23.44 -6.42 38.67
C LYS A 303 24.62 -7.39 38.63
N ARG A 304 24.66 -8.32 37.68
CA ARG A 304 25.74 -9.31 37.58
C ARG A 304 26.95 -8.75 36.85
N PRO A 305 28.18 -9.12 37.27
CA PRO A 305 29.41 -8.74 36.55
C PRO A 305 29.39 -9.17 35.08
N SER A 306 28.90 -10.37 34.79
CA SER A 306 28.80 -10.92 33.43
C SER A 306 27.68 -10.32 32.57
N LYS A 307 26.78 -9.52 33.16
CA LYS A 307 25.54 -9.02 32.52
C LYS A 307 24.72 -10.14 31.85
N MET A 308 24.79 -11.35 32.41
CA MET A 308 24.17 -12.57 31.90
C MET A 308 23.71 -13.44 33.07
N ALA A 309 22.56 -14.10 32.92
CA ALA A 309 22.07 -15.10 33.85
C ALA A 309 21.53 -16.33 33.12
N ARG A 310 21.63 -17.51 33.75
CA ARG A 310 21.01 -18.75 33.26
C ARG A 310 19.55 -18.86 33.68
N GLU A 311 18.75 -19.57 32.89
CA GLU A 311 17.31 -19.78 33.13
C GLU A 311 17.00 -20.22 34.55
N LYS A 312 17.67 -21.28 35.01
CA LYS A 312 17.46 -21.86 36.34
C LYS A 312 17.89 -20.93 37.46
N GLU A 313 18.90 -20.10 37.23
CA GLU A 313 19.33 -19.08 38.19
C GLU A 313 18.27 -17.98 38.32
N LEU A 314 17.72 -17.52 37.19
CA LEU A 314 16.62 -16.55 37.17
C LEU A 314 15.36 -17.10 37.83
N GLU A 315 15.01 -18.36 37.54
CA GLU A 315 13.85 -19.02 38.13
C GLU A 315 14.00 -19.13 39.65
N ASN A 316 15.12 -19.67 40.14
CA ASN A 316 15.38 -19.82 41.57
C ASN A 316 15.42 -18.48 42.31
N ALA A 317 15.88 -17.41 41.66
CA ALA A 317 16.01 -16.10 42.30
C ALA A 317 14.69 -15.29 42.29
N LEU A 318 13.83 -15.47 41.30
CA LEU A 318 12.69 -14.58 41.04
C LEU A 318 11.31 -15.25 41.18
N VAL A 319 11.26 -16.58 41.15
CA VAL A 319 10.02 -17.34 41.33
C VAL A 319 10.00 -17.89 42.76
N PRO A 320 9.08 -17.44 43.62
CA PRO A 320 8.97 -18.00 44.96
C PRO A 320 8.55 -19.47 44.87
N THR A 321 8.99 -20.29 45.82
CA THR A 321 8.48 -21.65 46.02
C THR A 321 7.47 -21.66 47.16
N THR A 322 6.32 -22.30 46.95
CA THR A 322 5.33 -22.54 48.00
C THR A 322 5.20 -24.05 48.17
N ASP A 323 5.63 -24.59 49.32
CA ASP A 323 5.49 -26.00 49.70
C ASP A 323 5.96 -27.02 48.64
N GLY A 324 7.06 -26.71 47.94
CA GLY A 324 7.61 -27.58 46.89
C GLY A 324 6.84 -27.60 45.58
N VAL A 325 5.76 -26.80 45.46
CA VAL A 325 4.96 -26.64 44.24
C VAL A 325 5.34 -25.34 43.52
N ALA A 326 5.23 -25.36 42.19
CA ALA A 326 5.40 -24.17 41.37
C ALA A 326 4.37 -23.09 41.72
N HIS A 327 4.83 -21.96 42.26
CA HIS A 327 3.99 -20.81 42.56
C HIS A 327 3.28 -20.31 41.30
N GLU A 328 2.03 -19.83 41.43
CA GLU A 328 1.20 -19.24 40.35
C GLU A 328 1.94 -18.20 39.47
N LYS A 329 2.94 -17.52 40.03
CA LYS A 329 3.75 -16.51 39.34
C LYS A 329 4.80 -17.10 38.39
N LYS A 330 5.07 -18.41 38.44
CA LYS A 330 5.95 -19.12 37.50
C LYS A 330 5.50 -18.96 36.05
N HIS A 331 4.19 -18.94 35.82
CA HIS A 331 3.65 -18.71 34.47
C HIS A 331 3.99 -17.30 33.96
N ALA A 332 3.82 -16.28 34.81
CA ALA A 332 4.16 -14.89 34.47
C ALA A 332 5.67 -14.71 34.22
N PHE A 333 6.52 -15.36 35.01
CA PHE A 333 7.96 -15.43 34.78
C PHE A 333 8.29 -16.07 33.42
N SER A 334 7.72 -17.24 33.12
CA SER A 334 7.96 -17.93 31.85
C SER A 334 7.49 -17.11 30.64
N ILE A 335 6.35 -16.41 30.76
CA ILE A 335 5.89 -15.48 29.73
C ILE A 335 6.90 -14.34 29.53
N ALA A 336 7.37 -13.70 30.60
CA ALA A 336 8.35 -12.63 30.51
C ALA A 336 9.65 -13.14 29.89
N LEU A 337 10.16 -14.28 30.35
CA LEU A 337 11.38 -14.86 29.84
C LEU A 337 11.29 -15.16 28.34
N ASN A 338 10.16 -15.70 27.86
CA ASN A 338 9.99 -16.10 26.45
C ASN A 338 9.60 -14.96 25.50
N TYR A 339 8.83 -13.98 25.96
CA TYR A 339 8.20 -12.98 25.10
C TYR A 339 8.57 -11.54 25.41
N SER A 340 9.32 -11.27 26.48
CA SER A 340 9.74 -9.92 26.79
C SER A 340 10.67 -9.38 25.71
N PRO A 341 10.45 -8.15 25.22
CA PRO A 341 11.42 -7.49 24.34
C PRO A 341 12.67 -7.03 25.10
N MET A 342 12.68 -7.09 26.44
CA MET A 342 13.83 -6.64 27.24
C MET A 342 14.96 -7.63 27.34
N VAL A 343 14.72 -8.89 26.96
CA VAL A 343 15.63 -10.00 27.22
C VAL A 343 16.00 -10.65 25.90
N CYS A 344 17.28 -10.93 25.71
CA CYS A 344 17.80 -11.69 24.58
C CYS A 344 18.39 -13.01 25.06
N LYS A 345 18.45 -14.00 24.16
CA LYS A 345 19.19 -15.24 24.43
C LYS A 345 20.69 -14.93 24.32
N GLY A 346 21.47 -15.48 25.26
CA GLY A 346 22.92 -15.45 25.23
C GLY A 346 23.49 -16.42 24.18
N LYS A 347 24.81 -16.59 24.19
CA LYS A 347 25.52 -17.46 23.23
C LYS A 347 25.17 -18.93 23.47
N ASN A 348 25.06 -19.35 24.74
CA ASN A 348 24.73 -20.73 25.08
C ASN A 348 23.24 -20.92 25.37
N ARG A 349 22.77 -22.16 25.21
CA ARG A 349 21.38 -22.52 25.51
C ARG A 349 21.06 -22.23 26.98
N GLY A 350 19.94 -21.54 27.20
CA GLY A 350 19.46 -21.19 28.55
C GLY A 350 20.14 -19.97 29.16
N GLU A 351 21.03 -19.28 28.44
CA GLU A 351 21.57 -18.00 28.86
C GLU A 351 20.69 -16.85 28.39
N TYR A 352 20.58 -15.82 29.23
CA TYR A 352 19.79 -14.63 28.97
C TYR A 352 20.58 -13.37 29.31
N ILE A 353 20.47 -12.36 28.45
CA ILE A 353 21.08 -11.04 28.60
C ILE A 353 20.01 -9.95 28.48
N ALA A 354 20.28 -8.76 29.03
CA ALA A 354 19.39 -7.60 28.88
C ALA A 354 19.64 -6.94 27.51
N ASN A 355 18.58 -6.77 26.72
CA ASN A 355 18.64 -6.34 25.33
C ASN A 355 19.13 -4.89 25.12
N GLY A 356 19.08 -4.05 26.17
CA GLY A 356 19.59 -2.68 26.15
C GLY A 356 20.78 -2.43 27.08
N ALA A 357 21.42 -3.48 27.61
CA ALA A 357 22.67 -3.33 28.36
C ALA A 357 23.84 -3.30 27.37
N LEU A 358 24.09 -2.12 26.81
CA LEU A 358 25.40 -1.79 26.22
C LEU A 358 26.43 -1.62 27.34
#